data_AF-A0A4Q5WKG2-F1
#
_entry.id   AF-A0A4Q5WKG2-F1
#
_cell.length_a   1.000
_cell.length_b   1.000
_cell.length_c   1.000
_cell.angle_alpha   90.00
_cell.angle_beta   90.00
_cell.angle_gamma   90.00
#
_symmetry.space_group_name_H-M   'P 1'
#
loop_
_entity.id
_entity.type
_entity.pdbx_description
1 polymer ?
#
loop_
_entity_poly.entity_id
_entity_poly.type
_entity_poly.pdbx_seq_one_letter_code
_entity_poly.pdbx_strand_id
1 'polypeptide(L)'
;MCALVTCGLWGQAQQLIVNEVSQGPTGNGPNGTERAYVELLVVGTRTCTKSTMDLRGWIVDDNNGWVKSGAGTGIAPGAIRFANSVTWQNVPYGSIILIYNDNDKNAAITLPNDPTDANGDNVYVVPASSNVMERHLTVPAPPSITPAGYSAGGWGFGTPADAWSTVALRNGGDAILTVNPAVPNAAAFSFAYGDIGPGAVATIYVPDMDGGKNYFLTDANYTQAASWQQGDVGVNETPGVPNGGANTTWITGMRQPVTGLTVDPIVSSNGSTFCVGSSTTLSSTTAGGTWTIAPAGAATVSAAGVVTAIAPGTATVTYTVTSSGCTGTADFAITVTAAANAGTVSGGPNLCVGASSTYSSNGTAGGTWSSANPAIATVNPATGAVTAVAPGTTNIIYTVGTGACQATAQAPVTVTATGNAGAVSGGPGLCTGTTATYSSNGNPGGTWSSGNTGIATVDPVTGAYRISNAGAAGRNGGNETGDG
;
A
#
# COMPACT_ATOMS: atom_id res chain seq x y z
N MET A 1 -4.03 -20.94 21.33
CA MET A 1 -3.63 -21.95 20.33
C MET A 1 -3.39 -21.25 19.01
N CYS A 2 -2.14 -20.92 18.71
CA CYS A 2 -1.71 -20.42 17.40
C CYS A 2 -0.50 -21.26 17.03
N ALA A 3 -0.66 -22.14 16.04
CA ALA A 3 0.39 -23.04 15.61
C ALA A 3 1.33 -22.26 14.69
N LEU A 4 2.49 -21.86 15.25
CA LEU A 4 3.63 -21.42 14.47
C LEU A 4 4.22 -22.66 13.78
N VAL A 5 3.86 -22.88 12.51
CA VAL A 5 4.60 -23.78 11.64
C VAL A 5 5.77 -22.98 11.07
N THR A 6 6.84 -22.86 11.85
CA THR A 6 8.16 -22.52 11.29
C THR A 6 8.85 -23.84 10.97
N CYS A 7 8.52 -24.42 9.81
CA CYS A 7 9.40 -25.41 9.20
C CYS A 7 10.63 -24.62 8.69
N GLY A 8 11.82 -25.03 9.13
CA GLY A 8 13.06 -24.29 8.92
C GLY A 8 13.40 -24.08 7.45
N LEU A 9 13.19 -22.87 6.95
CA LEU A 9 13.85 -22.35 5.75
C LEU A 9 15.27 -21.93 6.15
N TRP A 10 16.15 -22.91 6.36
CA TRP A 10 17.57 -22.67 6.15
C TRP A 10 17.71 -22.34 4.66
N GLY A 11 18.12 -21.11 4.32
CA GLY A 11 18.22 -20.68 2.93
C GLY A 11 19.02 -21.69 2.11
N GLN A 12 18.37 -22.35 1.15
CA GLN A 12 19.05 -23.32 0.31
C GLN A 12 20.08 -22.57 -0.56
N ALA A 13 21.32 -23.07 -0.55
CA ALA A 13 22.37 -22.58 -1.42
C ALA A 13 21.94 -22.76 -2.89
N GLN A 14 22.46 -21.91 -3.77
CA GLN A 14 22.22 -22.05 -5.21
C GLN A 14 22.82 -23.35 -5.73
N GLN A 15 22.01 -24.13 -6.43
CA GLN A 15 22.42 -25.43 -6.90
C GLN A 15 21.73 -25.74 -8.23
N LEU A 16 22.44 -26.43 -9.11
CA LEU A 16 21.85 -27.08 -10.26
C LEU A 16 21.80 -28.57 -9.95
N ILE A 17 20.61 -29.16 -9.92
CA ILE A 17 20.43 -30.58 -9.58
C ILE A 17 19.71 -31.30 -10.71
N VAL A 18 19.71 -32.63 -10.69
CA VAL A 18 18.78 -33.43 -11.49
C VAL A 18 17.38 -33.35 -10.86
N ASN A 19 16.35 -33.23 -11.67
CA ASN A 19 14.95 -33.36 -11.27
C ASN A 19 14.35 -34.66 -11.83
N GLU A 20 14.69 -35.00 -13.06
CA GLU A 20 14.24 -36.22 -13.74
C GLU A 20 15.33 -36.70 -14.72
N VAL A 21 15.45 -38.01 -14.88
CA VAL A 21 16.32 -38.65 -15.87
C VAL A 21 15.60 -39.83 -16.51
N SER A 22 15.69 -39.98 -17.82
CA SER A 22 15.11 -41.10 -18.56
C SER A 22 16.11 -41.79 -19.48
N GLN A 23 16.05 -43.12 -19.52
CA GLN A 23 16.80 -43.96 -20.46
C GLN A 23 16.15 -44.05 -21.85
N GLY A 24 14.90 -43.62 -22.00
CA GLY A 24 14.09 -43.94 -23.17
C GLY A 24 13.66 -45.42 -23.23
N PRO A 25 12.88 -45.84 -24.25
CA PRO A 25 12.22 -47.15 -24.29
C PRO A 25 13.19 -48.32 -24.52
N THR A 26 12.81 -49.53 -24.10
CA THR A 26 13.58 -50.75 -24.35
C THR A 26 13.57 -51.16 -25.83
N GLY A 27 14.71 -51.63 -26.37
CA GLY A 27 14.71 -52.49 -27.57
C GLY A 27 15.17 -51.91 -28.92
N ASN A 28 16.14 -51.01 -28.99
CA ASN A 28 16.88 -50.74 -30.23
C ASN A 28 18.40 -50.86 -30.05
N GLY A 29 18.97 -52.03 -30.39
CA GLY A 29 20.30 -52.18 -31.02
C GLY A 29 21.59 -52.27 -30.15
N PRO A 30 22.64 -53.02 -30.57
CA PRO A 30 23.96 -53.07 -29.92
C PRO A 30 24.82 -51.79 -30.07
N ASN A 31 24.24 -50.72 -30.63
CA ASN A 31 24.75 -49.34 -30.77
C ASN A 31 23.56 -48.37 -30.55
N GLY A 32 22.77 -48.63 -29.51
CA GLY A 32 21.33 -48.37 -29.48
C GLY A 32 20.87 -46.92 -29.40
N THR A 33 19.66 -46.66 -29.90
CA THR A 33 19.11 -45.30 -30.01
C THR A 33 18.57 -44.85 -28.64
N GLU A 34 19.41 -44.12 -27.90
CA GLU A 34 19.11 -43.60 -26.57
C GLU A 34 18.15 -42.42 -26.68
N ARG A 35 16.83 -42.66 -26.59
CA ARG A 35 15.82 -41.61 -26.40
C ARG A 35 15.88 -41.02 -24.99
N ALA A 36 17.08 -40.74 -24.53
CA ALA A 36 17.36 -40.28 -23.20
C ALA A 36 17.18 -38.76 -23.10
N TYR A 37 16.88 -38.33 -21.89
CA TYR A 37 16.96 -36.94 -21.51
C TYR A 37 17.36 -36.80 -20.05
N VAL A 38 17.92 -35.65 -19.74
CA VAL A 38 18.19 -35.21 -18.37
C VAL A 38 17.43 -33.91 -18.16
N GLU A 39 16.63 -33.88 -17.10
CA GLU A 39 15.96 -32.69 -16.64
C GLU A 39 16.67 -32.16 -15.40
N LEU A 40 17.11 -30.91 -15.48
CA LEU A 40 17.78 -30.22 -14.40
C LEU A 40 16.86 -29.17 -13.77
N LEU A 41 17.06 -28.93 -12.48
CA LEU A 41 16.34 -27.90 -11.72
C LEU A 41 17.32 -26.87 -11.16
N VAL A 42 17.01 -25.60 -11.41
CA VAL A 42 17.74 -24.46 -10.83
C VAL A 42 17.18 -24.17 -9.43
N VAL A 43 17.87 -24.67 -8.42
CA VAL A 43 17.46 -24.53 -7.02
C VAL A 43 18.04 -23.25 -6.43
N GLY A 44 17.19 -22.49 -5.73
CA GLY A 44 17.63 -21.32 -5.00
C GLY A 44 16.52 -20.68 -4.19
N THR A 45 16.93 -19.86 -3.22
CA THR A 45 16.00 -19.05 -2.43
C THR A 45 15.88 -17.67 -3.06
N ARG A 46 14.69 -17.33 -3.57
CA ARG A 46 14.39 -15.98 -4.07
C ARG A 46 14.53 -14.98 -2.91
N THR A 47 15.28 -13.91 -3.14
CA THR A 47 15.38 -12.73 -2.28
C THR A 47 15.03 -11.51 -3.12
N CYS A 48 14.77 -10.36 -2.50
CA CYS A 48 14.40 -9.16 -3.26
C CYS A 48 15.53 -8.64 -4.18
N THR A 49 16.77 -9.05 -3.94
CA THR A 49 17.94 -8.70 -4.78
C THR A 49 18.48 -9.86 -5.61
N LYS A 50 17.96 -11.08 -5.41
CA LYS A 50 18.49 -12.27 -6.07
C LYS A 50 17.40 -13.29 -6.34
N SER A 51 17.07 -13.47 -7.62
CA SER A 51 16.02 -14.37 -8.10
C SER A 51 16.48 -15.35 -9.17
N THR A 52 17.75 -15.26 -9.55
CA THR A 52 18.35 -15.99 -10.67
C THR A 52 19.71 -16.58 -10.29
N MET A 53 20.13 -17.57 -11.07
CA MET A 53 21.43 -18.21 -11.03
C MET A 53 22.16 -17.98 -12.37
N ASP A 54 23.46 -17.72 -12.30
CA ASP A 54 24.32 -17.71 -13.49
C ASP A 54 24.80 -19.13 -13.75
N LEU A 55 24.33 -19.71 -14.85
CA LEU A 55 24.66 -21.06 -15.29
C LEU A 55 25.80 -21.08 -16.32
N ARG A 56 26.33 -19.94 -16.76
CA ARG A 56 27.39 -19.93 -17.78
C ARG A 56 28.59 -20.75 -17.32
N GLY A 57 28.97 -21.74 -18.13
CA GLY A 57 30.07 -22.65 -17.84
C GLY A 57 29.76 -23.78 -16.86
N TRP A 58 28.54 -23.89 -16.32
CA TRP A 58 28.12 -25.06 -15.55
C TRP A 58 28.14 -26.31 -16.40
N ILE A 59 28.65 -27.40 -15.85
CA ILE A 59 28.94 -28.63 -16.58
C ILE A 59 27.90 -29.68 -16.21
N VAL A 60 27.49 -30.47 -17.19
CA VAL A 60 26.68 -31.67 -17.05
C VAL A 60 27.49 -32.81 -17.65
N ASP A 61 27.68 -33.87 -16.87
CA ASP A 61 28.55 -34.99 -17.24
C ASP A 61 27.93 -36.31 -16.80
N ASP A 62 28.23 -37.39 -17.51
CA ASP A 62 27.85 -38.77 -17.17
C ASP A 62 29.00 -39.56 -16.51
N ASN A 63 30.13 -38.90 -16.22
CA ASN A 63 31.36 -39.60 -15.86
C ASN A 63 31.33 -40.31 -14.49
N ASN A 64 31.07 -41.61 -14.55
CA ASN A 64 31.12 -42.54 -13.42
C ASN A 64 32.45 -42.60 -12.66
N GLY A 65 33.57 -42.31 -13.33
CA GLY A 65 34.90 -42.32 -12.72
C GLY A 65 35.07 -41.28 -11.61
N TRP A 66 34.19 -40.28 -11.56
CA TRP A 66 34.13 -39.28 -10.49
C TRP A 66 33.50 -39.83 -9.21
N VAL A 67 32.38 -40.54 -9.34
CA VAL A 67 31.63 -41.06 -8.17
C VAL A 67 32.20 -42.37 -7.66
N LYS A 68 32.93 -43.15 -8.48
CA LYS A 68 33.64 -44.37 -8.06
C LYS A 68 34.96 -44.53 -8.80
N SER A 69 36.05 -44.73 -8.04
CA SER A 69 37.38 -44.97 -8.61
C SER A 69 37.52 -46.39 -9.16
N GLY A 70 37.89 -46.52 -10.45
CA GLY A 70 38.21 -47.80 -11.09
C GLY A 70 37.95 -47.75 -12.61
N ALA A 71 38.81 -48.38 -13.42
CA ALA A 71 38.59 -48.46 -14.86
C ALA A 71 37.55 -49.54 -15.19
N GLY A 72 36.56 -49.15 -15.99
CA GLY A 72 35.59 -50.05 -16.61
C GLY A 72 34.21 -50.00 -15.97
N THR A 73 33.38 -49.05 -16.42
CA THR A 73 31.95 -49.16 -16.81
C THR A 73 31.42 -47.74 -17.06
N GLY A 74 30.85 -47.47 -18.25
CA GLY A 74 30.10 -46.23 -18.53
C GLY A 74 30.86 -44.91 -18.43
N ILE A 75 31.98 -44.73 -19.12
CA ILE A 75 32.60 -43.41 -19.24
C ILE A 75 32.40 -42.97 -20.69
N ALA A 76 31.46 -42.06 -20.94
CA ALA A 76 31.46 -41.37 -22.21
C ALA A 76 32.68 -40.44 -22.26
N PRO A 77 33.42 -40.37 -23.38
CA PRO A 77 34.45 -39.38 -23.54
C PRO A 77 33.82 -37.98 -23.60
N GLY A 78 34.01 -37.19 -22.55
CA GLY A 78 33.65 -35.77 -22.60
C GLY A 78 32.77 -35.29 -21.47
N ALA A 79 32.10 -34.18 -21.74
CA ALA A 79 30.99 -33.60 -20.97
C ALA A 79 30.34 -32.49 -21.80
N ILE A 80 29.14 -32.05 -21.42
CA ILE A 80 28.53 -30.81 -21.95
C ILE A 80 28.56 -29.71 -20.90
N ARG A 81 28.43 -28.46 -21.33
CA ARG A 81 28.26 -27.32 -20.44
C ARG A 81 27.35 -26.26 -21.04
N PHE A 82 26.75 -25.46 -20.18
CA PHE A 82 26.04 -24.25 -20.59
C PHE A 82 27.03 -23.25 -21.19
N ALA A 83 26.78 -22.82 -22.42
CA ALA A 83 27.66 -21.89 -23.14
C ALA A 83 27.81 -20.56 -22.41
N ASN A 84 28.89 -19.82 -22.70
CA ASN A 84 29.01 -18.45 -22.21
C ASN A 84 28.12 -17.50 -23.01
N SER A 85 26.80 -17.55 -22.76
CA SER A 85 25.79 -16.76 -23.46
C SER A 85 24.83 -16.05 -22.49
N VAL A 86 24.13 -15.01 -22.99
CA VAL A 86 23.15 -14.26 -22.20
C VAL A 86 21.97 -15.11 -21.73
N THR A 87 21.65 -16.19 -22.46
CA THR A 87 20.63 -17.17 -22.10
C THR A 87 20.85 -17.71 -20.70
N TRP A 88 22.10 -18.03 -20.35
CA TRP A 88 22.44 -18.69 -19.09
C TRP A 88 22.87 -17.73 -17.98
N GLN A 89 22.92 -16.42 -18.25
CA GLN A 89 23.41 -15.45 -17.28
C GLN A 89 22.46 -15.25 -16.09
N ASN A 90 21.15 -15.33 -16.30
CA ASN A 90 20.12 -14.95 -15.33
C ASN A 90 18.97 -15.97 -15.31
N VAL A 91 19.27 -17.25 -15.13
CA VAL A 91 18.24 -18.29 -15.15
C VAL A 91 17.43 -18.25 -13.85
N PRO A 92 16.09 -18.09 -13.89
CA PRO A 92 15.26 -18.00 -12.69
C PRO A 92 15.36 -19.23 -11.77
N TYR A 93 15.25 -19.03 -10.45
CA TYR A 93 15.06 -20.16 -9.55
C TYR A 93 13.72 -20.85 -9.81
N GLY A 94 13.72 -22.18 -9.70
CA GLY A 94 12.60 -23.02 -10.08
C GLY A 94 12.49 -23.25 -11.60
N SER A 95 13.46 -22.80 -12.40
CA SER A 95 13.52 -23.16 -13.83
C SER A 95 13.84 -24.63 -14.00
N ILE A 96 13.13 -25.26 -14.93
CA ILE A 96 13.38 -26.62 -15.41
C ILE A 96 14.17 -26.52 -16.71
N ILE A 97 15.24 -27.28 -16.83
CA ILE A 97 16.07 -27.33 -18.04
C ILE A 97 16.10 -28.77 -18.53
N LEU A 98 15.37 -29.02 -19.60
CA LEU A 98 15.29 -30.32 -20.26
C LEU A 98 16.34 -30.40 -21.37
N ILE A 99 17.38 -31.21 -21.17
CA ILE A 99 18.41 -31.49 -22.17
C ILE A 99 18.17 -32.89 -22.73
N TYR A 100 18.08 -33.02 -24.04
CA TYR A 100 17.71 -34.31 -24.66
C TYR A 100 18.55 -34.66 -25.88
N ASN A 101 18.59 -35.96 -26.20
CA ASN A 101 19.23 -36.46 -27.41
C ASN A 101 18.42 -36.06 -28.65
N ASP A 102 18.89 -35.07 -29.40
CA ASP A 102 18.18 -34.60 -30.57
C ASP A 102 18.40 -35.44 -31.84
N ASN A 103 19.34 -36.39 -31.81
CA ASN A 103 19.46 -37.42 -32.85
C ASN A 103 18.39 -38.52 -32.70
N ASP A 104 17.89 -38.75 -31.49
CA ASP A 104 16.76 -39.66 -31.23
C ASP A 104 15.89 -39.11 -30.10
N LYS A 105 15.04 -38.13 -30.43
CA LYS A 105 14.20 -37.42 -29.45
C LYS A 105 13.23 -38.39 -28.77
N ASN A 106 13.16 -38.31 -27.44
CA ASN A 106 12.15 -39.01 -26.65
C ASN A 106 10.73 -38.54 -27.02
N ALA A 107 9.84 -39.51 -27.27
CA ALA A 107 8.46 -39.25 -27.68
C ALA A 107 7.62 -38.57 -26.58
N ALA A 108 8.00 -38.70 -25.31
CA ALA A 108 7.36 -37.98 -24.20
C ALA A 108 7.62 -36.46 -24.28
N ILE A 109 8.70 -36.03 -24.94
CA ILE A 109 9.02 -34.60 -25.12
C ILE A 109 8.14 -34.03 -26.23
N THR A 110 6.93 -33.60 -25.85
CA THR A 110 5.97 -32.96 -26.76
C THR A 110 6.20 -31.45 -26.90
N LEU A 111 6.98 -30.87 -25.98
CA LEU A 111 7.31 -29.44 -26.00
C LEU A 111 8.19 -29.09 -27.22
N PRO A 112 7.95 -27.91 -27.84
CA PRO A 112 8.85 -27.39 -28.87
C PRO A 112 10.21 -27.04 -28.27
N ASN A 113 11.23 -26.96 -29.11
CA ASN A 113 12.54 -26.50 -28.67
C ASN A 113 12.43 -25.04 -28.25
N ASP A 114 12.83 -24.75 -27.02
CA ASP A 114 12.87 -23.43 -26.45
C ASP A 114 14.15 -23.29 -25.60
N PRO A 115 15.32 -23.20 -26.24
CA PRO A 115 16.58 -23.11 -25.52
C PRO A 115 16.76 -21.78 -24.79
N THR A 116 15.85 -20.81 -24.99
CA THR A 116 15.95 -19.45 -24.45
C THR A 116 14.82 -19.07 -23.50
N ASP A 117 13.86 -19.98 -23.24
CA ASP A 117 12.64 -19.69 -22.48
C ASP A 117 11.92 -18.44 -23.06
N ALA A 118 11.74 -18.45 -24.38
CA ALA A 118 11.20 -17.31 -25.13
C ALA A 118 9.75 -16.98 -24.73
N ASN A 119 9.02 -17.96 -24.20
CA ASN A 119 7.66 -17.80 -23.71
C ASN A 119 7.59 -17.40 -22.21
N GLY A 120 8.70 -17.40 -21.49
CA GLY A 120 8.80 -17.00 -20.08
C GLY A 120 8.11 -17.95 -19.10
N ASP A 121 7.95 -19.23 -19.46
CA ASP A 121 7.32 -20.25 -18.61
C ASP A 121 8.29 -20.90 -17.60
N ASN A 122 9.58 -20.55 -17.67
CA ASN A 122 10.68 -21.08 -16.86
C ASN A 122 11.03 -22.54 -17.22
N VAL A 123 10.72 -23.00 -18.43
CA VAL A 123 11.06 -24.32 -18.95
C VAL A 123 11.93 -24.17 -20.19
N TYR A 124 13.17 -24.60 -20.10
CA TYR A 124 14.13 -24.57 -21.20
C TYR A 124 14.13 -25.95 -21.86
N VAL A 125 13.78 -26.03 -23.14
CA VAL A 125 13.79 -27.29 -23.90
C VAL A 125 14.96 -27.25 -24.88
N VAL A 126 16.03 -27.94 -24.51
CA VAL A 126 17.37 -27.77 -25.09
C VAL A 126 17.80 -29.05 -25.81
N PRO A 127 17.83 -29.05 -27.15
CA PRO A 127 18.57 -30.06 -27.91
C PRO A 127 20.02 -30.07 -27.44
N ALA A 128 20.63 -31.23 -27.21
CA ALA A 128 22.04 -31.29 -26.81
C ALA A 128 22.98 -30.68 -27.88
N SER A 129 22.59 -30.70 -29.16
CA SER A 129 23.32 -30.02 -30.23
C SER A 129 23.14 -28.50 -30.28
N SER A 130 22.30 -27.92 -29.42
CA SER A 130 21.96 -26.51 -29.44
C SER A 130 23.19 -25.61 -29.27
N ASN A 131 23.17 -24.45 -29.93
CA ASN A 131 24.24 -23.44 -29.84
C ASN A 131 24.31 -22.72 -28.47
N VAL A 132 23.42 -23.07 -27.53
CA VAL A 132 23.52 -22.65 -26.14
C VAL A 132 24.26 -23.69 -25.27
N MET A 133 24.66 -24.83 -25.85
CA MET A 133 25.43 -25.88 -25.19
C MET A 133 26.80 -26.03 -25.85
N GLU A 134 27.84 -26.06 -25.04
CA GLU A 134 29.21 -26.40 -25.46
C GLU A 134 29.54 -27.82 -24.99
N ARG A 135 30.56 -28.44 -25.59
CA ARG A 135 31.04 -29.76 -25.16
C ARG A 135 32.55 -29.85 -25.15
N HIS A 136 33.03 -30.82 -24.40
CA HIS A 136 34.41 -31.26 -24.35
C HIS A 136 34.45 -32.73 -24.77
N LEU A 137 35.44 -33.16 -25.55
CA LEU A 137 35.51 -34.54 -26.07
C LEU A 137 36.43 -35.47 -25.29
N THR A 138 37.22 -34.94 -24.37
CA THR A 138 38.12 -35.76 -23.55
C THR A 138 37.47 -36.09 -22.22
N VAL A 139 37.68 -37.31 -21.75
CA VAL A 139 37.35 -37.73 -20.38
C VAL A 139 38.02 -36.78 -19.39
N PRO A 140 37.28 -36.17 -18.44
CA PRO A 140 37.88 -35.34 -17.42
C PRO A 140 38.67 -36.20 -16.43
N ALA A 141 39.73 -35.62 -15.88
CA ALA A 141 40.58 -36.30 -14.90
C ALA A 141 39.77 -36.53 -13.61
N PRO A 142 39.69 -37.78 -13.08
CA PRO A 142 39.06 -38.05 -11.80
C PRO A 142 39.58 -37.12 -10.69
N PRO A 143 38.77 -36.75 -9.69
CA PRO A 143 39.19 -35.86 -8.61
C PRO A 143 40.44 -36.33 -7.84
N SER A 144 40.74 -37.62 -7.92
CA SER A 144 41.88 -38.28 -7.28
C SER A 144 43.21 -38.17 -8.04
N ILE A 145 43.24 -37.59 -9.25
CA ILE A 145 44.47 -37.37 -10.04
C ILE A 145 44.64 -35.88 -10.37
N THR A 146 45.88 -35.40 -10.50
CA THR A 146 46.20 -33.97 -10.74
C THR A 146 46.61 -33.72 -12.21
N PRO A 147 46.08 -32.70 -12.92
CA PRO A 147 45.09 -31.71 -12.47
C PRO A 147 43.71 -32.36 -12.30
N ALA A 148 43.08 -32.14 -11.16
CA ALA A 148 41.78 -32.71 -10.84
C ALA A 148 40.66 -31.91 -11.53
N GLY A 149 39.74 -32.59 -12.20
CA GLY A 149 38.52 -31.98 -12.73
C GLY A 149 38.56 -31.55 -14.20
N TYR A 150 37.66 -30.61 -14.56
CA TYR A 150 37.49 -30.16 -15.94
C TYR A 150 38.49 -29.07 -16.36
N SER A 151 38.96 -29.17 -17.60
CA SER A 151 39.80 -28.16 -18.24
C SER A 151 39.01 -26.86 -18.47
N ALA A 152 39.66 -25.71 -18.28
CA ALA A 152 39.06 -24.40 -18.59
C ALA A 152 38.91 -24.15 -20.11
N GLY A 153 39.73 -24.82 -20.93
CA GLY A 153 39.73 -24.73 -22.40
C GLY A 153 39.16 -25.98 -23.08
N GLY A 154 39.20 -26.02 -24.41
CA GLY A 154 38.77 -27.20 -25.18
C GLY A 154 37.25 -27.38 -25.32
N TRP A 155 36.47 -26.41 -24.84
CA TRP A 155 35.03 -26.37 -24.99
C TRP A 155 34.63 -25.71 -26.30
N GLY A 156 33.71 -26.32 -27.03
CA GLY A 156 33.18 -25.76 -28.27
C GLY A 156 31.81 -26.30 -28.63
N PHE A 157 31.18 -25.67 -29.61
CA PHE A 157 29.97 -26.20 -30.22
C PHE A 157 30.35 -27.41 -31.07
N GLY A 158 29.78 -28.57 -30.77
CA GLY A 158 30.00 -29.75 -31.61
C GLY A 158 28.94 -29.88 -32.69
N THR A 159 29.00 -30.98 -33.43
CA THR A 159 28.02 -31.33 -34.46
C THR A 159 26.78 -31.98 -33.82
N PRO A 160 25.61 -32.02 -34.50
CA PRO A 160 24.48 -32.79 -34.01
C PRO A 160 24.82 -34.27 -33.74
N ALA A 161 25.66 -34.89 -34.58
CA ALA A 161 26.03 -36.29 -34.48
C ALA A 161 26.72 -36.69 -33.16
N ASP A 162 27.49 -35.79 -32.55
CA ASP A 162 28.32 -36.07 -31.36
C ASP A 162 27.83 -35.35 -30.10
N ALA A 163 26.58 -34.86 -30.08
CA ALA A 163 26.11 -33.94 -29.03
C ALA A 163 25.69 -34.63 -27.75
N TRP A 164 25.01 -35.75 -27.90
CA TRP A 164 24.58 -36.57 -26.78
C TRP A 164 25.65 -37.59 -26.35
N SER A 165 26.60 -37.91 -27.22
CA SER A 165 27.60 -38.96 -26.99
C SER A 165 28.58 -38.67 -25.85
N THR A 166 28.53 -37.47 -25.25
CA THR A 166 29.36 -37.05 -24.10
C THR A 166 28.57 -37.01 -22.79
N VAL A 167 27.27 -37.34 -22.81
CA VAL A 167 26.35 -37.45 -21.66
C VAL A 167 25.38 -38.62 -21.89
N ALA A 168 25.88 -39.70 -22.48
CA ALA A 168 25.12 -40.85 -22.96
C ALA A 168 24.84 -41.82 -21.80
N LEU A 169 23.56 -42.03 -21.49
CA LEU A 169 23.14 -42.87 -20.37
C LEU A 169 23.12 -44.35 -20.74
N ARG A 170 23.71 -45.18 -19.88
CA ARG A 170 23.65 -46.64 -20.04
C ARG A 170 22.49 -47.26 -19.28
N ASN A 171 21.94 -48.34 -19.84
CA ASN A 171 20.90 -49.20 -19.28
C ASN A 171 21.30 -50.02 -18.03
N GLY A 172 22.32 -49.58 -17.30
CA GLY A 172 22.82 -50.22 -16.08
C GLY A 172 24.08 -49.54 -15.57
N GLY A 173 24.04 -49.02 -14.34
CA GLY A 173 25.20 -48.43 -13.65
C GLY A 173 25.77 -47.16 -14.29
N ASP A 174 25.16 -45.99 -14.02
CA ASP A 174 25.62 -44.68 -14.49
C ASP A 174 25.45 -43.54 -13.46
N ALA A 175 26.01 -42.36 -13.75
CA ALA A 175 25.94 -41.22 -12.86
C ALA A 175 25.93 -39.90 -13.62
N ILE A 176 24.95 -39.04 -13.32
CA ILE A 176 24.89 -37.69 -13.84
C ILE A 176 25.43 -36.73 -12.80
N LEU A 177 26.37 -35.88 -13.21
CA LEU A 177 26.98 -34.85 -12.40
C LEU A 177 26.61 -33.47 -12.92
N THR A 178 26.36 -32.54 -12.00
CA THR A 178 26.44 -31.11 -12.28
C THR A 178 27.68 -30.55 -11.59
N VAL A 179 28.46 -29.72 -12.27
CA VAL A 179 29.68 -29.13 -11.71
C VAL A 179 29.70 -27.62 -11.88
N ASN A 180 29.98 -26.94 -10.76
CA ASN A 180 30.15 -25.51 -10.72
C ASN A 180 31.54 -25.16 -11.28
N PRO A 181 31.65 -24.30 -12.31
CA PRO A 181 32.95 -23.95 -12.90
C PRO A 181 33.89 -23.23 -11.92
N ALA A 182 33.36 -22.65 -10.84
CA ALA A 182 34.16 -22.06 -9.77
C ALA A 182 34.85 -23.11 -8.88
N VAL A 183 34.36 -24.35 -8.87
CA VAL A 183 34.90 -25.48 -8.10
C VAL A 183 34.96 -26.73 -8.99
N PRO A 184 35.79 -26.73 -10.05
CA PRO A 184 35.73 -27.71 -11.14
C PRO A 184 36.21 -29.12 -10.75
N ASN A 185 36.62 -29.32 -9.50
CA ASN A 185 37.08 -30.59 -8.94
C ASN A 185 36.09 -31.19 -7.91
N ALA A 186 34.91 -30.58 -7.71
CA ALA A 186 33.85 -31.12 -6.88
C ALA A 186 32.51 -31.11 -7.62
N ALA A 187 31.76 -32.20 -7.52
CA ALA A 187 30.39 -32.24 -8.01
C ALA A 187 29.54 -31.26 -7.17
N ALA A 188 28.80 -30.38 -7.84
CA ALA A 188 27.78 -29.58 -7.18
C ALA A 188 26.58 -30.46 -6.81
N PHE A 189 26.20 -31.39 -7.69
CA PHE A 189 25.23 -32.46 -7.42
C PHE A 189 25.61 -33.69 -8.24
N SER A 190 25.28 -34.88 -7.73
CA SER A 190 25.51 -36.13 -8.45
C SER A 190 24.42 -37.15 -8.15
N PHE A 191 23.83 -37.69 -9.21
CA PHE A 191 22.82 -38.75 -9.19
C PHE A 191 23.43 -40.01 -9.78
N ALA A 192 23.63 -41.04 -8.97
CA ALA A 192 24.20 -42.31 -9.40
C ALA A 192 23.20 -43.46 -9.22
N TYR A 193 23.27 -44.47 -10.08
CA TYR A 193 22.41 -45.64 -10.02
C TYR A 193 23.16 -46.94 -10.31
N GLY A 194 22.52 -48.06 -10.00
CA GLY A 194 22.97 -49.39 -10.42
C GLY A 194 24.31 -49.85 -9.84
N ASP A 195 25.01 -50.71 -10.58
CA ASP A 195 26.19 -51.44 -10.09
C ASP A 195 27.45 -50.56 -9.83
N ILE A 196 27.34 -49.23 -9.93
CA ILE A 196 28.30 -48.31 -9.30
C ILE A 196 28.41 -48.64 -7.81
N GLY A 197 27.32 -49.08 -7.17
CA GLY A 197 27.35 -49.66 -5.82
C GLY A 197 27.43 -48.64 -4.68
N PRO A 198 27.16 -49.07 -3.43
CA PRO A 198 26.94 -48.19 -2.27
C PRO A 198 28.21 -47.52 -1.71
N GLY A 199 29.38 -47.75 -2.31
CA GLY A 199 30.66 -47.10 -1.96
C GLY A 199 30.97 -45.87 -2.81
N ALA A 200 30.06 -45.46 -3.69
CA ALA A 200 30.19 -44.28 -4.53
C ALA A 200 30.04 -42.99 -3.72
N VAL A 201 30.86 -41.98 -4.01
CA VAL A 201 30.74 -40.63 -3.42
C VAL A 201 29.78 -39.81 -4.28
N ALA A 202 28.50 -40.20 -4.28
CA ALA A 202 27.42 -39.48 -4.96
C ALA A 202 26.57 -38.68 -3.96
N THR A 203 25.96 -37.58 -4.43
CA THR A 203 24.97 -36.83 -3.63
C THR A 203 23.76 -37.72 -3.34
N ILE A 204 23.37 -38.48 -4.35
CA ILE A 204 22.37 -39.54 -4.20
C ILE A 204 22.75 -40.79 -4.99
N TYR A 205 22.47 -41.94 -4.39
CA TYR A 205 22.54 -43.25 -5.01
C TYR A 205 21.16 -43.92 -4.95
N VAL A 206 20.68 -44.41 -6.10
CA VAL A 206 19.41 -45.14 -6.23
C VAL A 206 19.62 -46.54 -6.83
N PRO A 207 18.63 -47.45 -6.75
CA PRO A 207 18.68 -48.73 -7.48
C PRO A 207 18.87 -48.56 -9.00
N ASP A 208 19.18 -49.66 -9.68
CA ASP A 208 19.51 -49.60 -11.11
C ASP A 208 18.36 -49.09 -11.99
N MET A 209 18.73 -48.39 -13.07
CA MET A 209 17.81 -47.80 -14.04
C MET A 209 17.99 -48.47 -15.40
N ASP A 210 17.34 -49.62 -15.57
CA ASP A 210 17.30 -50.37 -16.82
C ASP A 210 16.75 -49.52 -17.98
N GLY A 211 16.98 -49.95 -19.21
CA GLY A 211 16.27 -49.40 -20.38
C GLY A 211 14.75 -49.44 -20.17
N GLY A 212 14.04 -48.43 -20.65
CA GLY A 212 12.60 -48.26 -20.43
C GLY A 212 12.22 -47.71 -19.07
N LYS A 213 13.19 -47.27 -18.26
CA LYS A 213 12.94 -46.65 -16.95
C LYS A 213 13.32 -45.18 -16.93
N ASN A 214 12.65 -44.44 -16.05
CA ASN A 214 13.05 -43.10 -15.62
C ASN A 214 13.18 -43.07 -14.09
N TYR A 215 13.92 -42.10 -13.58
CA TYR A 215 13.94 -41.72 -12.18
C TYR A 215 13.57 -40.25 -12.03
N PHE A 216 12.75 -39.95 -11.04
CA PHE A 216 12.27 -38.60 -10.81
C PHE A 216 12.22 -38.24 -9.32
N LEU A 217 12.48 -36.97 -9.04
CA LEU A 217 12.48 -36.39 -7.70
C LEU A 217 11.07 -35.99 -7.26
N THR A 218 10.59 -36.52 -6.16
CA THR A 218 9.19 -36.34 -5.71
C THR A 218 8.95 -35.15 -4.77
N ASP A 219 10.00 -34.64 -4.12
CA ASP A 219 9.89 -33.52 -3.17
C ASP A 219 11.21 -32.71 -3.07
N ALA A 220 11.29 -31.81 -2.08
CA ALA A 220 12.44 -30.92 -1.88
C ALA A 220 13.69 -31.60 -1.29
N ASN A 221 13.62 -32.87 -0.88
CA ASN A 221 14.71 -33.57 -0.20
C ASN A 221 15.60 -34.31 -1.21
N TYR A 222 16.12 -33.59 -2.20
CA TYR A 222 16.88 -34.14 -3.34
C TYR A 222 18.15 -34.92 -2.98
N THR A 223 18.64 -34.81 -1.73
CA THR A 223 19.78 -35.56 -1.21
C THR A 223 19.37 -36.86 -0.49
N GLN A 224 18.09 -37.23 -0.49
CA GLN A 224 17.58 -38.43 0.19
C GLN A 224 17.02 -39.44 -0.81
N ALA A 225 17.47 -40.70 -0.73
CA ALA A 225 17.05 -41.75 -1.66
C ALA A 225 15.53 -41.98 -1.66
N ALA A 226 14.89 -41.82 -0.51
CA ALA A 226 13.45 -41.99 -0.36
C ALA A 226 12.62 -40.97 -1.18
N SER A 227 13.23 -39.84 -1.57
CA SER A 227 12.58 -38.82 -2.38
C SER A 227 12.69 -39.07 -3.88
N TRP A 228 13.40 -40.11 -4.30
CA TRP A 228 13.55 -40.49 -5.70
C TRP A 228 12.74 -41.75 -6.00
N GLN A 229 11.94 -41.70 -7.06
CA GLN A 229 11.10 -42.82 -7.49
C GLN A 229 11.49 -43.29 -8.88
N GLN A 230 11.47 -44.61 -9.07
CA GLN A 230 11.60 -45.22 -10.38
C GLN A 230 10.23 -45.28 -11.06
N GLY A 231 10.19 -44.96 -12.34
CA GLY A 231 9.00 -45.07 -13.17
C GLY A 231 9.26 -45.80 -14.49
N ASP A 232 8.18 -45.96 -15.25
CA ASP A 232 8.20 -46.53 -16.60
C ASP A 232 8.18 -45.41 -17.66
N VAL A 233 9.05 -45.54 -18.66
CA VAL A 233 9.05 -44.68 -19.85
C VAL A 233 7.69 -44.70 -20.55
N GLY A 234 7.21 -43.53 -20.97
CA GLY A 234 5.88 -43.31 -21.55
C GLY A 234 4.73 -43.29 -20.55
N VAL A 235 4.96 -43.60 -19.27
CA VAL A 235 3.94 -43.58 -18.22
C VAL A 235 4.26 -42.52 -17.17
N ASN A 236 5.49 -42.52 -16.66
CA ASN A 236 5.93 -41.67 -15.55
C ASN A 236 6.87 -40.56 -15.97
N GLU A 237 7.11 -40.39 -17.27
CA GLU A 237 7.94 -39.32 -17.80
C GLU A 237 7.18 -37.99 -17.81
N THR A 238 7.79 -36.95 -17.24
CA THR A 238 7.20 -35.61 -17.20
C THR A 238 8.14 -34.53 -17.73
N PRO A 239 8.72 -34.70 -18.93
CA PRO A 239 9.72 -33.76 -19.45
C PRO A 239 9.17 -32.33 -19.56
N GLY A 240 9.83 -31.41 -18.87
CA GLY A 240 9.47 -29.99 -18.78
C GLY A 240 8.41 -29.68 -17.71
N VAL A 241 8.02 -30.65 -16.87
CA VAL A 241 6.96 -30.52 -15.88
C VAL A 241 7.43 -31.05 -14.51
N PRO A 242 7.08 -30.38 -13.39
CA PRO A 242 7.36 -30.91 -12.07
C PRO A 242 6.77 -32.31 -11.79
N ASN A 243 7.50 -33.11 -11.03
CA ASN A 243 7.23 -34.52 -10.73
C ASN A 243 6.22 -34.70 -9.57
N GLY A 244 4.93 -34.48 -9.83
CA GLY A 244 3.87 -34.66 -8.83
C GLY A 244 3.75 -33.52 -7.81
N GLY A 245 2.86 -33.67 -6.83
CA GLY A 245 2.35 -32.54 -6.03
C GLY A 245 3.38 -31.85 -5.12
N ALA A 246 4.22 -32.61 -4.40
CA ALA A 246 5.20 -32.05 -3.48
C ALA A 246 6.37 -31.37 -4.23
N ASN A 247 6.90 -32.01 -5.28
CA ASN A 247 7.87 -31.41 -6.20
C ASN A 247 7.30 -30.14 -6.88
N THR A 248 6.06 -30.19 -7.39
CA THR A 248 5.37 -29.01 -7.94
C THR A 248 5.31 -27.86 -6.94
N THR A 249 4.91 -28.14 -5.71
CA THR A 249 4.80 -27.14 -4.65
C THR A 249 6.15 -26.50 -4.35
N TRP A 250 7.22 -27.30 -4.30
CA TRP A 250 8.56 -26.80 -4.07
C TRP A 250 9.09 -25.94 -5.23
N ILE A 251 8.98 -26.41 -6.47
CA ILE A 251 9.42 -25.68 -7.66
C ILE A 251 8.66 -24.37 -7.82
N THR A 252 7.33 -24.41 -7.70
CA THR A 252 6.50 -23.20 -7.77
C THR A 252 6.76 -22.23 -6.62
N GLY A 253 7.13 -22.73 -5.44
CA GLY A 253 7.58 -21.92 -4.31
C GLY A 253 8.82 -21.10 -4.62
N MET A 254 9.82 -21.67 -5.32
CA MET A 254 11.02 -20.93 -5.78
C MET A 254 10.69 -19.84 -6.80
N ARG A 255 9.58 -19.97 -7.52
CA ARG A 255 9.09 -19.00 -8.51
C ARG A 255 8.37 -17.81 -7.88
N GLN A 256 7.86 -17.94 -6.65
CA GLN A 256 7.05 -16.90 -6.02
C GLN A 256 7.85 -15.62 -5.75
N PRO A 257 7.29 -14.43 -6.01
CA PRO A 257 7.89 -13.17 -5.61
C PRO A 257 8.12 -13.12 -4.10
N VAL A 258 9.20 -12.49 -3.68
CA VAL A 258 9.42 -12.22 -2.25
C VAL A 258 8.49 -11.08 -1.84
N THR A 259 7.36 -11.42 -1.23
CA THR A 259 6.48 -10.44 -0.57
C THR A 259 7.07 -10.12 0.79
N GLY A 260 8.02 -9.19 0.83
CA GLY A 260 8.97 -9.12 1.96
C GLY A 260 8.92 -7.87 2.83
N LEU A 261 8.29 -6.79 2.38
CA LEU A 261 8.28 -5.55 3.17
C LEU A 261 6.86 -5.09 3.44
N THR A 262 6.30 -5.60 4.53
CA THR A 262 5.10 -5.02 5.12
C THR A 262 5.47 -3.67 5.72
N VAL A 263 4.78 -2.62 5.29
CA VAL A 263 4.89 -1.29 5.89
C VAL A 263 3.67 -1.08 6.77
N ASP A 264 3.92 -0.73 8.02
CA ASP A 264 2.87 -0.47 8.99
C ASP A 264 2.00 0.70 8.53
N PRO A 265 0.68 0.66 8.82
CA PRO A 265 -0.24 1.72 8.45
C PRO A 265 0.25 3.09 8.91
N ILE A 266 0.00 4.09 8.05
CA ILE A 266 0.21 5.49 8.42
C ILE A 266 -0.86 5.89 9.46
N VAL A 267 -0.44 6.57 10.53
CA VAL A 267 -1.32 7.10 11.57
C VAL A 267 -1.27 8.63 11.63
N SER A 268 -2.40 9.24 11.99
CA SER A 268 -2.57 10.68 12.21
C SER A 268 -3.29 10.91 13.54
N SER A 269 -2.78 11.78 14.39
CA SER A 269 -3.46 12.18 15.64
C SER A 269 -4.63 13.14 15.42
N ASN A 270 -4.67 13.80 14.25
CA ASN A 270 -5.64 14.86 13.93
C ASN A 270 -6.67 14.41 12.88
N GLY A 271 -6.85 13.10 12.69
CA GLY A 271 -7.74 12.53 11.69
C GLY A 271 -7.24 12.74 10.24
N SER A 272 -8.18 12.74 9.29
CA SER A 272 -7.89 12.81 7.85
C SER A 272 -8.49 14.03 7.14
N THR A 273 -9.10 14.96 7.88
CA THR A 273 -9.68 16.19 7.32
C THR A 273 -8.99 17.41 7.90
N PHE A 274 -8.44 18.27 7.05
CA PHE A 274 -7.63 19.43 7.45
C PHE A 274 -8.15 20.72 6.81
N CYS A 275 -8.02 21.83 7.52
CA CYS A 275 -8.33 23.15 6.98
C CYS A 275 -7.13 23.70 6.21
N VAL A 276 -7.37 24.46 5.13
CA VAL A 276 -6.32 25.22 4.45
C VAL A 276 -5.49 26.02 5.46
N GLY A 277 -4.16 25.92 5.36
CA GLY A 277 -3.20 26.57 6.26
C GLY A 277 -2.87 25.77 7.53
N SER A 278 -3.59 24.69 7.82
CA SER A 278 -3.27 23.79 8.94
C SER A 278 -2.17 22.80 8.57
N SER A 279 -1.47 22.28 9.60
CA SER A 279 -0.50 21.19 9.44
C SER A 279 -0.74 20.06 10.44
N THR A 280 -0.35 18.85 10.06
CA THR A 280 -0.35 17.68 10.93
C THR A 280 0.89 16.84 10.67
N THR A 281 1.31 16.04 11.65
CA THR A 281 2.40 15.07 11.45
C THR A 281 1.79 13.68 11.32
N LEU A 282 2.12 13.01 10.22
CA LEU A 282 1.83 11.60 10.01
C LEU A 282 3.02 10.77 10.49
N SER A 283 2.77 9.54 10.95
CA SER A 283 3.83 8.61 11.31
C SER A 283 3.53 7.19 10.85
N SER A 284 4.58 6.39 10.72
CA SER A 284 4.52 4.93 10.55
C SER A 284 5.60 4.34 11.44
N THR A 285 5.34 3.18 12.03
CA THR A 285 6.31 2.48 12.91
C THR A 285 7.39 1.76 12.12
N THR A 286 7.21 1.58 10.80
CA THR A 286 8.26 1.02 9.94
C THR A 286 9.33 2.09 9.66
N ALA A 287 10.56 1.83 10.11
CA ALA A 287 11.66 2.78 10.00
C ALA A 287 12.22 2.90 8.57
N GLY A 288 12.82 4.06 8.26
CA GLY A 288 13.61 4.26 7.04
C GLY A 288 12.82 4.53 5.76
N GLY A 289 11.52 4.83 5.87
CA GLY A 289 10.69 5.15 4.70
C GLY A 289 10.73 6.61 4.28
N THR A 290 10.18 6.86 3.10
CA THR A 290 10.06 8.17 2.46
C THR A 290 8.60 8.53 2.25
N TRP A 291 8.25 9.79 2.50
CA TRP A 291 6.90 10.32 2.33
C TRP A 291 6.74 10.99 0.96
N THR A 292 5.63 10.71 0.29
CA THR A 292 5.19 11.39 -0.93
C THR A 292 3.70 11.71 -0.84
N ILE A 293 3.22 12.70 -1.59
CA ILE A 293 1.80 13.05 -1.64
C ILE A 293 1.36 13.39 -3.05
N ALA A 294 0.17 12.93 -3.44
CA ALA A 294 -0.43 13.26 -4.73
C ALA A 294 -1.96 13.44 -4.62
N PRO A 295 -2.56 14.43 -5.30
CA PRO A 295 -1.90 15.54 -6.01
C PRO A 295 -1.31 16.58 -5.04
N ALA A 296 -0.15 17.15 -5.39
CA ALA A 296 0.53 18.16 -4.56
C ALA A 296 -0.18 19.52 -4.47
N GLY A 297 -1.25 19.73 -5.27
CA GLY A 297 -2.03 20.96 -5.26
C GLY A 297 -2.93 21.11 -4.02
N ALA A 298 -3.37 20.00 -3.42
CA ALA A 298 -4.21 20.05 -2.23
C ALA A 298 -3.39 20.22 -0.94
N ALA A 299 -2.22 19.56 -0.87
CA ALA A 299 -1.33 19.61 0.27
C ALA A 299 0.11 19.19 -0.11
N THR A 300 1.07 19.53 0.75
CA THR A 300 2.46 19.05 0.68
C THR A 300 2.80 18.18 1.88
N VAL A 301 3.73 17.23 1.72
CA VAL A 301 4.31 16.44 2.81
C VAL A 301 5.83 16.63 2.83
N SER A 302 6.40 16.79 4.02
CA SER A 302 7.86 16.88 4.22
C SER A 302 8.48 15.49 4.44
N ALA A 303 9.82 15.43 4.43
CA ALA A 303 10.57 14.21 4.76
C ALA A 303 10.30 13.70 6.19
N ALA A 304 9.86 14.57 7.11
CA ALA A 304 9.50 14.20 8.48
C ALA A 304 8.03 13.76 8.63
N GLY A 305 7.27 13.61 7.53
CA GLY A 305 5.85 13.24 7.56
C GLY A 305 4.92 14.40 7.93
N VAL A 306 5.41 15.64 8.01
CA VAL A 306 4.57 16.81 8.25
C VAL A 306 3.81 17.18 6.97
N VAL A 307 2.48 17.08 7.03
CA VAL A 307 1.54 17.47 5.97
C VAL A 307 1.07 18.89 6.22
N THR A 308 1.10 19.74 5.20
CA THR A 308 0.56 21.11 5.23
C THR A 308 -0.51 21.27 4.16
N ALA A 309 -1.71 21.69 4.57
CA ALA A 309 -2.87 21.86 3.70
C ALA A 309 -2.80 23.19 2.93
N ILE A 310 -2.97 23.14 1.61
CA ILE A 310 -2.76 24.28 0.70
C ILE A 310 -4.08 24.76 0.09
N ALA A 311 -4.86 23.85 -0.49
CA ALA A 311 -6.08 24.20 -1.20
C ALA A 311 -7.14 23.10 -1.02
N PRO A 312 -8.44 23.43 -1.10
CA PRO A 312 -9.50 22.45 -0.99
C PRO A 312 -9.38 21.33 -2.03
N GLY A 313 -9.56 20.09 -1.60
CA GLY A 313 -9.42 18.91 -2.45
C GLY A 313 -9.03 17.67 -1.66
N THR A 314 -8.84 16.55 -2.34
CA THR A 314 -8.35 15.30 -1.73
C THR A 314 -6.93 15.00 -2.19
N ALA A 315 -6.15 14.33 -1.34
CA ALA A 315 -4.85 13.81 -1.70
C ALA A 315 -4.57 12.49 -0.96
N THR A 316 -3.66 11.70 -1.50
CA THR A 316 -3.14 10.49 -0.87
C THR A 316 -1.69 10.72 -0.50
N VAL A 317 -1.38 10.53 0.78
CA VAL A 317 -0.01 10.44 1.27
C VAL A 317 0.42 8.98 1.19
N THR A 318 1.58 8.73 0.59
CA THR A 318 2.19 7.40 0.49
C THR A 318 3.50 7.39 1.26
N TYR A 319 3.69 6.41 2.14
CA TYR A 319 4.93 6.14 2.85
C TYR A 319 5.57 4.88 2.27
N THR A 320 6.74 5.03 1.67
CA THR A 320 7.43 3.95 0.95
C THR A 320 8.69 3.55 1.71
N VAL A 321 8.84 2.28 2.04
CA VAL A 321 10.08 1.75 2.62
C VAL A 321 10.73 0.85 1.58
N THR A 322 12.05 0.94 1.44
CA THR A 322 12.83 0.00 0.64
C THR A 322 13.94 -0.58 1.50
N SER A 323 13.94 -1.90 1.66
CA SER A 323 14.92 -2.62 2.48
C SER A 323 15.34 -3.90 1.77
N SER A 324 16.65 -4.11 1.67
CA SER A 324 17.24 -5.30 1.02
C SER A 324 16.69 -5.58 -0.39
N GLY A 325 16.34 -4.53 -1.15
CA GLY A 325 15.78 -4.59 -2.51
C GLY A 325 14.27 -4.82 -2.59
N CYS A 326 13.58 -5.06 -1.47
CA CYS A 326 12.12 -5.10 -1.42
C CYS A 326 11.58 -3.71 -1.16
N THR A 327 10.50 -3.35 -1.86
CA THR A 327 9.75 -2.11 -1.62
C THR A 327 8.36 -2.45 -1.10
N GLY A 328 7.95 -1.74 -0.06
CA GLY A 328 6.60 -1.79 0.50
C GLY A 328 6.05 -0.39 0.69
N THR A 329 4.73 -0.25 0.70
CA THR A 329 4.05 1.04 0.81
C THR A 329 2.86 0.98 1.76
N ALA A 330 2.58 2.10 2.41
CA ALA A 330 1.33 2.37 3.10
C ALA A 330 0.75 3.69 2.59
N ASP A 331 -0.58 3.77 2.45
CA ASP A 331 -1.29 4.94 1.96
C ASP A 331 -2.22 5.53 3.02
N PHE A 332 -2.36 6.86 3.01
CA PHE A 332 -3.25 7.62 3.88
C PHE A 332 -3.98 8.70 3.07
N ALA A 333 -5.29 8.55 2.93
CA ALA A 333 -6.13 9.53 2.25
C ALA A 333 -6.43 10.73 3.17
N ILE A 334 -6.30 11.93 2.61
CA ILE A 334 -6.60 13.19 3.28
C ILE A 334 -7.61 14.01 2.47
N THR A 335 -8.41 14.80 3.18
CA THR A 335 -9.33 15.80 2.61
C THR A 335 -8.96 17.17 3.16
N VAL A 336 -8.74 18.12 2.28
CA VAL A 336 -8.51 19.52 2.63
C VAL A 336 -9.78 20.31 2.36
N THR A 337 -10.23 21.07 3.35
CA THR A 337 -11.41 21.95 3.27
C THR A 337 -11.01 23.41 3.46
N ALA A 338 -11.79 24.34 2.92
CA ALA A 338 -11.54 25.75 3.12
C ALA A 338 -11.69 26.13 4.61
N ALA A 339 -10.74 26.90 5.15
CA ALA A 339 -10.87 27.47 6.47
C ALA A 339 -11.91 28.60 6.43
N ALA A 340 -12.95 28.50 7.26
CA ALA A 340 -13.94 29.57 7.36
C ALA A 340 -13.39 30.73 8.21
N ASN A 341 -13.83 31.94 7.92
CA ASN A 341 -13.51 33.13 8.71
C ASN A 341 -14.82 33.80 9.12
N ALA A 342 -15.13 33.86 10.42
CA ALA A 342 -16.37 34.47 10.90
C ALA A 342 -16.37 35.99 10.90
N GLY A 343 -15.23 36.63 10.59
CA GLY A 343 -15.09 38.08 10.51
C GLY A 343 -15.33 38.79 11.84
N THR A 344 -15.86 40.00 11.76
CA THR A 344 -16.33 40.80 12.88
C THR A 344 -17.84 40.94 12.77
N VAL A 345 -18.54 40.69 13.88
CA VAL A 345 -19.97 40.93 13.98
C VAL A 345 -20.22 42.39 14.36
N SER A 346 -21.11 43.08 13.64
CA SER A 346 -21.46 44.49 13.83
C SER A 346 -22.97 44.71 13.82
N GLY A 347 -23.48 45.57 14.71
CA GLY A 347 -24.89 45.98 14.77
C GLY A 347 -25.39 46.40 16.16
N GLY A 348 -26.53 47.10 16.18
CA GLY A 348 -27.50 47.27 17.27
C GLY A 348 -27.05 47.33 18.74
N PRO A 349 -26.15 48.23 19.17
CA PRO A 349 -25.61 48.17 20.53
C PRO A 349 -26.65 48.41 21.64
N ASN A 350 -27.79 49.05 21.35
CA ASN A 350 -28.84 49.33 22.35
C ASN A 350 -30.24 49.25 21.74
N LEU A 351 -31.11 48.43 22.32
CA LEU A 351 -32.51 48.27 21.91
C LEU A 351 -33.46 48.44 23.11
N CYS A 352 -34.60 49.08 22.92
CA CYS A 352 -35.69 48.97 23.88
C CYS A 352 -36.40 47.62 23.72
N VAL A 353 -37.02 47.08 24.77
CA VAL A 353 -37.89 45.89 24.66
C VAL A 353 -38.93 46.10 23.55
N GLY A 354 -39.04 45.12 22.65
CA GLY A 354 -39.91 45.16 21.46
C GLY A 354 -39.26 45.76 20.20
N ALA A 355 -38.12 46.47 20.33
CA ALA A 355 -37.39 46.98 19.18
C ALA A 355 -36.60 45.87 18.47
N SER A 356 -36.26 46.11 17.20
CA SER A 356 -35.44 45.20 16.40
C SER A 356 -34.28 45.93 15.72
N SER A 357 -33.22 45.18 15.45
CA SER A 357 -32.06 45.63 14.66
C SER A 357 -31.44 44.42 13.97
N THR A 358 -30.70 44.65 12.89
CA THR A 358 -29.99 43.58 12.18
C THR A 358 -28.51 43.59 12.54
N TYR A 359 -27.97 42.41 12.83
CA TYR A 359 -26.54 42.18 12.95
C TYR A 359 -26.01 41.64 11.63
N SER A 360 -24.78 42.04 11.29
CA SER A 360 -24.09 41.59 10.09
C SER A 360 -22.68 41.11 10.44
N SER A 361 -22.14 40.22 9.62
CA SER A 361 -20.74 39.81 9.67
C SER A 361 -20.08 40.13 8.34
N ASN A 362 -18.82 40.56 8.38
CA ASN A 362 -17.97 40.70 7.20
C ASN A 362 -17.11 39.45 6.90
N GLY A 363 -17.42 38.32 7.57
CA GLY A 363 -16.77 37.04 7.36
C GLY A 363 -17.27 36.29 6.11
N THR A 364 -16.85 35.03 6.00
CA THR A 364 -17.34 34.05 5.02
C THR A 364 -18.87 33.98 5.08
N ALA A 365 -19.53 34.08 3.92
CA ALA A 365 -20.99 34.03 3.82
C ALA A 365 -21.56 32.62 4.09
N GLY A 366 -22.87 32.54 4.34
CA GLY A 366 -23.59 31.27 4.53
C GLY A 366 -23.53 30.69 5.94
N GLY A 367 -22.92 31.39 6.89
CA GLY A 367 -22.99 31.05 8.32
C GLY A 367 -24.37 31.28 8.94
N THR A 368 -24.52 30.81 10.17
CA THR A 368 -25.76 30.86 10.96
C THR A 368 -25.63 31.80 12.15
N TRP A 369 -26.73 32.47 12.49
CA TRP A 369 -26.83 33.34 13.65
C TRP A 369 -27.46 32.63 14.85
N SER A 370 -26.98 32.94 16.05
CA SER A 370 -27.59 32.49 17.31
C SER A 370 -27.45 33.54 18.42
N SER A 371 -28.30 33.46 19.44
CA SER A 371 -28.21 34.31 20.63
C SER A 371 -27.72 33.47 21.79
N ALA A 372 -26.77 33.99 22.56
CA ALA A 372 -26.29 33.36 23.79
C ALA A 372 -27.40 33.27 24.86
N ASN A 373 -28.42 34.12 24.77
CA ASN A 373 -29.58 34.12 25.66
C ASN A 373 -30.83 34.64 24.92
N PRO A 374 -31.63 33.73 24.32
CA PRO A 374 -32.88 34.07 23.65
C PRO A 374 -33.94 34.74 24.54
N ALA A 375 -33.85 34.62 25.87
CA ALA A 375 -34.77 35.29 26.79
C ALA A 375 -34.51 36.80 26.91
N ILE A 376 -33.31 37.27 26.56
CA ILE A 376 -32.96 38.70 26.51
C ILE A 376 -33.18 39.25 25.09
N ALA A 377 -32.65 38.55 24.08
CA ALA A 377 -32.86 38.90 22.67
C ALA A 377 -32.83 37.64 21.79
N THR A 378 -33.80 37.52 20.87
CA THR A 378 -33.82 36.46 19.85
C THR A 378 -33.16 36.94 18.57
N VAL A 379 -32.65 36.00 17.75
CA VAL A 379 -32.09 36.31 16.44
C VAL A 379 -32.58 35.32 15.40
N ASN A 380 -32.87 35.81 14.20
CA ASN A 380 -33.16 34.95 13.06
C ASN A 380 -31.86 34.29 12.56
N PRO A 381 -31.78 32.95 12.50
CA PRO A 381 -30.55 32.24 12.18
C PRO A 381 -30.04 32.46 10.75
N ALA A 382 -30.88 32.90 9.81
CA ALA A 382 -30.51 33.14 8.42
C ALA A 382 -30.22 34.63 8.13
N THR A 383 -30.94 35.55 8.76
CA THR A 383 -30.87 36.98 8.40
C THR A 383 -30.11 37.84 9.40
N GLY A 384 -29.84 37.36 10.62
CA GLY A 384 -29.21 38.16 11.67
C GLY A 384 -30.14 39.23 12.25
N ALA A 385 -31.44 39.20 11.91
CA ALA A 385 -32.44 40.11 12.50
C ALA A 385 -32.67 39.75 13.97
N VAL A 386 -32.42 40.71 14.86
CA VAL A 386 -32.52 40.59 16.32
C VAL A 386 -33.75 41.31 16.83
N THR A 387 -34.49 40.68 17.74
CA THR A 387 -35.63 41.28 18.45
C THR A 387 -35.36 41.28 19.95
N ALA A 388 -35.50 42.45 20.57
CA ALA A 388 -35.32 42.63 22.01
C ALA A 388 -36.53 42.10 22.80
N VAL A 389 -36.28 41.21 23.77
CA VAL A 389 -37.32 40.49 24.53
C VAL A 389 -37.43 41.00 25.96
N ALA A 390 -36.31 41.12 26.68
CA ALA A 390 -36.29 41.54 28.07
C ALA A 390 -35.03 42.34 28.40
N PRO A 391 -35.06 43.22 29.42
CA PRO A 391 -33.89 43.99 29.81
C PRO A 391 -32.70 43.12 30.18
N GLY A 392 -31.50 43.50 29.72
CA GLY A 392 -30.27 42.76 29.96
C GLY A 392 -29.31 42.83 28.77
N THR A 393 -28.16 42.18 28.87
CA THR A 393 -27.17 42.11 27.79
C THR A 393 -26.94 40.65 27.39
N THR A 394 -26.93 40.36 26.09
CA THR A 394 -26.59 39.05 25.53
C THR A 394 -25.70 39.21 24.31
N ASN A 395 -25.01 38.14 23.90
CA ASN A 395 -24.22 38.14 22.67
C ASN A 395 -25.00 37.54 21.51
N ILE A 396 -24.86 38.17 20.35
CA ILE A 396 -25.30 37.65 19.06
C ILE A 396 -24.09 37.06 18.37
N ILE A 397 -24.16 35.77 18.05
CA ILE A 397 -23.06 34.93 17.59
C ILE A 397 -23.30 34.56 16.12
N TYR A 398 -22.28 34.75 15.29
CA TYR A 398 -22.21 34.25 13.92
C TYR A 398 -21.25 33.07 13.85
N THR A 399 -21.72 31.95 13.31
CA THR A 399 -20.93 30.72 13.15
C THR A 399 -20.90 30.31 11.68
N VAL A 400 -19.71 30.04 11.13
CA VAL A 400 -19.55 29.63 9.73
C VAL A 400 -18.50 28.53 9.58
N GLY A 401 -18.66 27.66 8.58
CA GLY A 401 -17.81 26.49 8.36
C GLY A 401 -18.30 25.23 9.08
N THR A 402 -17.57 24.13 8.91
CA THR A 402 -17.95 22.80 9.41
C THR A 402 -16.79 22.11 10.13
N GLY A 403 -17.12 21.29 11.12
CA GLY A 403 -16.14 20.47 11.86
C GLY A 403 -14.96 21.29 12.39
N ALA A 404 -13.74 20.80 12.13
CA ALA A 404 -12.50 21.45 12.56
C ALA A 404 -12.22 22.80 11.89
N CYS A 405 -12.97 23.17 10.83
CA CYS A 405 -12.77 24.38 10.04
C CYS A 405 -13.86 25.42 10.27
N GLN A 406 -14.60 25.29 11.37
CA GLN A 406 -15.58 26.26 11.81
C GLN A 406 -14.91 27.47 12.48
N ALA A 407 -15.46 28.66 12.25
CA ALA A 407 -15.11 29.89 12.93
C ALA A 407 -16.35 30.54 13.54
N THR A 408 -16.15 31.30 14.63
CA THR A 408 -17.21 32.07 15.29
C THR A 408 -16.77 33.50 15.56
N ALA A 409 -17.74 34.43 15.51
CA ALA A 409 -17.57 35.83 15.90
C ALA A 409 -18.84 36.29 16.63
N GLN A 410 -18.73 37.30 17.49
CA GLN A 410 -19.87 37.74 18.28
C GLN A 410 -19.81 39.23 18.61
N ALA A 411 -20.98 39.83 18.86
CA ALA A 411 -21.11 41.18 19.40
C ALA A 411 -22.24 41.26 20.42
N PRO A 412 -22.13 42.13 21.43
CA PRO A 412 -23.18 42.30 22.42
C PRO A 412 -24.38 43.07 21.86
N VAL A 413 -25.56 42.77 22.39
CA VAL A 413 -26.78 43.59 22.34
C VAL A 413 -27.19 43.92 23.77
N THR A 414 -27.43 45.19 24.07
CA THR A 414 -28.00 45.62 25.35
C THR A 414 -29.46 46.02 25.15
N VAL A 415 -30.34 45.42 25.95
CA VAL A 415 -31.77 45.69 25.95
C VAL A 415 -32.15 46.49 27.19
N THR A 416 -32.83 47.61 26.99
CA THR A 416 -33.40 48.43 28.06
C THR A 416 -34.92 48.31 28.07
N ALA A 417 -35.55 48.50 29.22
CA ALA A 417 -37.02 48.54 29.30
C ALA A 417 -37.57 49.67 28.41
N THR A 418 -38.72 49.44 27.78
CA THR A 418 -39.46 50.48 27.07
C THR A 418 -39.92 51.55 28.07
N GLY A 419 -39.71 52.83 27.77
CA GLY A 419 -40.20 53.92 28.62
C GLY A 419 -41.72 53.94 28.65
N ASN A 420 -42.31 53.97 29.84
CA ASN A 420 -43.74 54.13 30.06
C ASN A 420 -43.99 55.53 30.62
N ALA A 421 -44.71 56.39 29.89
CA ALA A 421 -45.02 57.74 30.35
C ALA A 421 -46.04 57.78 31.50
N GLY A 422 -46.69 56.65 31.82
CA GLY A 422 -47.68 56.52 32.87
C GLY A 422 -48.98 57.26 32.58
N ALA A 423 -49.94 57.14 33.50
CA ALA A 423 -51.12 57.97 33.54
C ALA A 423 -50.84 59.24 34.36
N VAL A 424 -51.19 60.38 33.80
CA VAL A 424 -51.19 61.65 34.51
C VAL A 424 -52.39 61.68 35.48
N SER A 425 -52.14 61.99 36.75
CA SER A 425 -53.15 62.09 37.79
C SER A 425 -52.94 63.33 38.65
N GLY A 426 -54.04 63.89 39.17
CA GLY A 426 -54.06 65.13 39.95
C GLY A 426 -54.85 66.27 39.30
N GLY A 427 -55.01 67.36 40.04
CA GLY A 427 -55.57 68.64 39.58
C GLY A 427 -57.05 68.65 39.16
N PRO A 428 -58.03 68.58 40.10
CA PRO A 428 -59.40 68.98 39.78
C PRO A 428 -59.48 70.49 39.53
N GLY A 429 -60.49 70.92 38.77
CA GLY A 429 -60.69 72.28 38.24
C GLY A 429 -60.17 73.40 39.15
N LEU A 430 -59.26 74.21 38.60
CA LEU A 430 -58.48 75.21 39.32
C LEU A 430 -59.01 76.62 39.05
N CYS A 431 -58.96 77.48 40.07
CA CYS A 431 -59.22 78.91 39.93
C CYS A 431 -57.97 79.64 39.43
N THR A 432 -58.13 80.79 38.77
CA THR A 432 -56.99 81.62 38.34
C THR A 432 -56.13 82.03 39.54
N GLY A 433 -54.82 81.95 39.37
CA GLY A 433 -53.84 82.27 40.42
C GLY A 433 -53.51 81.11 41.38
N THR A 434 -54.14 79.93 41.25
CA THR A 434 -53.76 78.75 42.03
C THR A 434 -52.76 77.84 41.31
N THR A 435 -52.01 77.07 42.10
CA THR A 435 -51.11 76.01 41.64
C THR A 435 -51.68 74.64 41.94
N ALA A 436 -51.47 73.69 41.03
CA ALA A 436 -51.65 72.27 41.30
C ALA A 436 -50.41 71.48 40.91
N THR A 437 -50.26 70.29 41.49
CA THR A 437 -49.23 69.34 41.10
C THR A 437 -49.90 68.19 40.37
N TYR A 438 -49.43 67.92 39.16
CA TYR A 438 -49.73 66.68 38.46
C TYR A 438 -48.60 65.69 38.72
N SER A 439 -48.95 64.42 38.83
CA SER A 439 -47.99 63.33 38.95
C SER A 439 -48.25 62.30 37.86
N SER A 440 -47.17 61.69 37.37
CA SER A 440 -47.25 60.51 36.53
C SER A 440 -46.75 59.30 37.32
N ASN A 441 -47.38 58.15 37.10
CA ASN A 441 -46.90 56.86 37.60
C ASN A 441 -45.99 56.13 36.58
N GLY A 442 -45.51 56.84 35.56
CA GLY A 442 -44.59 56.34 34.56
C GLY A 442 -43.14 56.22 35.04
N ASN A 443 -42.26 55.80 34.13
CA ASN A 443 -40.81 55.81 34.34
C ASN A 443 -40.31 57.24 34.62
N PRO A 444 -39.37 57.42 35.58
CA PRO A 444 -38.74 58.71 35.84
C PRO A 444 -37.99 59.26 34.61
N GLY A 445 -37.90 60.59 34.49
CA GLY A 445 -37.11 61.26 33.44
C GLY A 445 -37.90 61.78 32.23
N GLY A 446 -39.23 61.65 32.23
CA GLY A 446 -40.11 62.33 31.27
C GLY A 446 -40.14 63.85 31.45
N THR A 447 -40.67 64.58 30.47
CA THR A 447 -40.87 66.04 30.54
C THR A 447 -42.35 66.38 30.51
N TRP A 448 -42.73 67.39 31.30
CA TRP A 448 -44.09 67.93 31.30
C TRP A 448 -44.21 69.05 30.27
N SER A 449 -45.33 69.09 29.53
CA SER A 449 -45.64 70.18 28.62
C SER A 449 -47.12 70.59 28.75
N SER A 450 -47.42 71.84 28.41
CA SER A 450 -48.79 72.36 28.37
C SER A 450 -49.20 72.61 26.93
N GLY A 451 -50.33 72.05 26.52
CA GLY A 451 -50.88 72.24 25.17
C GLY A 451 -51.34 73.68 24.89
N ASN A 452 -51.56 74.50 25.94
CA ASN A 452 -51.89 75.92 25.78
C ASN A 452 -51.27 76.77 26.90
N THR A 453 -50.06 77.25 26.63
CA THR A 453 -49.27 78.09 27.55
C THR A 453 -49.88 79.48 27.80
N GLY A 454 -50.83 79.93 26.98
CA GLY A 454 -51.58 81.18 27.19
C GLY A 454 -52.64 81.07 28.29
N ILE A 455 -53.10 79.84 28.60
CA ILE A 455 -54.07 79.56 29.66
C ILE A 455 -53.36 79.07 30.93
N ALA A 456 -52.39 78.18 30.76
CA ALA A 456 -51.65 77.61 31.88
C ALA A 456 -50.26 77.10 31.49
N THR A 457 -49.30 77.28 32.39
CA THR A 457 -47.90 76.83 32.23
C THR A 457 -47.61 75.67 33.16
N VAL A 458 -46.76 74.73 32.73
CA VAL A 458 -46.26 73.62 33.55
C VAL A 458 -44.75 73.68 33.64
N ASP A 459 -44.20 73.41 34.83
CA ASP A 459 -42.77 73.22 35.00
C ASP A 459 -42.35 71.87 34.39
N PRO A 460 -41.42 71.85 33.41
CA PRO A 460 -41.11 70.66 32.62
C PRO A 460 -40.43 69.55 33.43
N VAL A 461 -39.93 69.83 34.63
CA VAL A 461 -39.21 68.88 35.48
C VAL A 461 -40.07 68.42 36.66
N THR A 462 -40.80 69.36 37.28
CA THR A 462 -41.53 69.11 38.53
C THR A 462 -43.02 68.85 38.33
N GLY A 463 -43.58 69.10 37.14
CA GLY A 463 -45.01 68.94 36.87
C GLY A 463 -45.89 69.97 37.58
N ALA A 464 -45.29 71.04 38.14
CA ALA A 464 -46.01 72.11 38.81
C ALA A 464 -46.77 72.97 37.80
N TYR A 465 -48.09 73.03 37.92
CA TYR A 465 -49.00 73.67 36.98
C TYR A 465 -49.53 74.99 37.54
N ARG A 466 -49.55 76.06 36.74
CA ARG A 466 -50.03 77.41 37.11
C ARG A 466 -51.03 77.95 36.08
N ILE A 467 -52.20 78.41 36.53
CA ILE A 467 -53.19 79.07 35.67
C ILE A 467 -52.97 80.58 35.67
N SER A 468 -52.68 81.14 34.49
CA SER A 468 -52.38 82.55 34.28
C SER A 468 -53.58 83.38 33.80
N ASN A 469 -54.63 82.76 33.24
CA ASN A 469 -55.79 83.50 32.73
C ASN A 469 -57.10 82.69 32.77
N ALA A 470 -58.20 83.25 33.32
CA ALA A 470 -59.55 82.65 33.26
C ALA A 470 -60.20 82.89 31.90
N GLY A 471 -59.82 82.11 30.90
CA GLY A 471 -60.55 82.03 29.64
C GLY A 471 -61.60 80.92 29.70
N ALA A 472 -62.88 81.25 29.61
CA ALA A 472 -63.95 80.27 29.44
C ALA A 472 -63.96 79.72 28.01
N ALA A 473 -63.39 78.54 27.82
CA ALA A 473 -63.66 77.59 26.73
C ALA A 473 -62.96 76.29 27.15
N GLY A 474 -63.56 75.12 27.27
CA GLY A 474 -64.82 74.56 26.82
C GLY A 474 -64.55 73.06 26.95
N ARG A 475 -65.46 72.29 27.56
CA ARG A 475 -65.35 70.83 27.49
C ARG A 475 -65.48 70.43 26.03
N ASN A 476 -64.37 70.15 25.36
CA ASN A 476 -64.38 69.27 24.21
C ASN A 476 -63.63 68.02 24.60
N GLY A 477 -64.41 66.95 24.83
CA GLY A 477 -63.89 65.61 24.66
C GLY A 477 -63.35 65.51 23.24
N GLY A 478 -62.04 65.36 23.13
CA GLY A 478 -61.31 65.25 21.88
C GLY A 478 -60.07 64.43 22.17
N ASN A 479 -60.21 63.14 21.94
CA ASN A 479 -59.18 62.13 21.76
C ASN A 479 -57.79 62.72 21.40
N GLU A 480 -56.83 62.70 22.32
CA GLU A 480 -55.40 62.79 21.96
C GLU A 480 -54.88 61.36 21.85
N THR A 481 -54.95 60.83 20.63
CA THR A 481 -54.12 59.73 20.16
C THR A 481 -52.67 60.20 20.15
N GLY A 482 -51.85 59.64 21.04
CA GLY A 482 -50.40 59.73 20.90
C GLY A 482 -49.93 58.73 19.84
N ASP A 483 -49.54 59.23 18.68
CA ASP A 483 -48.79 58.48 17.66
C ASP A 483 -47.34 58.24 18.13
N GLY A 484 -46.88 56.99 17.93
CA GLY A 484 -45.51 56.63 17.50
C GLY A 484 -44.40 56.59 18.53
#